data_AF-A0A5C5PUE3-F1
#
_entry.id   AF-A0A5C5PUE3-F1
#
_cell.length_a   1.000
_cell.length_b   1.000
_cell.length_c   1.000
_cell.angle_alpha   90.00
_cell.angle_beta   90.00
_cell.angle_gamma   90.00
#
_symmetry.space_group_name_H-M   'P 1'
#
loop_
_entity.id
_entity.type
_entity.pdbx_description
1 polymer ?
#
loop_
_entity_poly.entity_id
_entity_poly.type
_entity_poly.pdbx_seq_one_letter_code
_entity_poly.pdbx_strand_id
1 'polypeptide(L)'
;MQQPPSLKTSRLLLEPLCIGDAQAIQERFPHWEVVRYLNACVPWPYPDNGALSYLQDHALPAMALGKEWHWTIRLITEPEDVIGCISLMDQDNNNRGFWLSPPWQGQGLMGEACEVVDRYWFHTLQRDCMRVPKAAPNEASRRVSQRSGMTLISRSQAEFVSGSFTNEIWEMTREHWLAQRG
;
A
#
# COMPACT_ATOMS: atom_id res chain seq x y z
N MET A 1 17.51 13.51 4.07
CA MET A 1 17.01 12.14 3.89
C MET A 1 16.61 12.00 2.42
N GLN A 2 16.93 10.86 1.78
CA GLN A 2 16.69 10.68 0.35
C GLN A 2 15.26 10.16 0.13
N GLN A 3 14.56 10.72 -0.86
CA GLN A 3 13.28 10.18 -1.33
C GLN A 3 13.46 8.72 -1.75
N PRO A 4 12.42 7.87 -1.67
CA PRO A 4 12.51 6.52 -2.22
C PRO A 4 12.88 6.59 -3.71
N PRO A 5 13.59 5.59 -4.26
CA PRO A 5 13.86 5.53 -5.69
C PRO A 5 12.58 5.17 -6.46
N SER A 6 12.52 5.53 -7.74
CA SER A 6 11.51 4.98 -8.65
C SER A 6 11.73 3.48 -8.83
N LEU A 7 10.66 2.70 -8.83
CA LEU A 7 10.68 1.24 -9.01
C LEU A 7 9.95 0.88 -10.30
N LYS A 8 10.32 -0.26 -10.91
CA LYS A 8 9.74 -0.70 -12.19
C LYS A 8 9.43 -2.19 -12.16
N THR A 9 8.30 -2.56 -12.74
CA THR A 9 7.91 -3.97 -13.00
C THR A 9 7.85 -4.20 -14.51
N SER A 10 7.30 -5.34 -14.94
CA SER A 10 7.02 -5.59 -16.36
C SER A 10 5.98 -4.61 -16.94
N ARG A 11 5.00 -4.17 -16.12
CA ARG A 11 3.87 -3.34 -16.55
C ARG A 11 3.78 -1.98 -15.84
N LEU A 12 4.42 -1.85 -14.68
CA LEU A 12 4.23 -0.71 -13.79
C LEU A 12 5.49 0.14 -13.65
N LEU A 13 5.24 1.45 -13.50
CA LEU A 13 6.18 2.43 -13.01
C LEU A 13 5.69 2.90 -11.64
N LEU A 14 6.52 2.77 -10.62
CA LEU A 14 6.24 3.23 -9.27
C LEU A 14 7.09 4.47 -9.00
N GLU A 15 6.47 5.65 -9.03
CA GLU A 15 7.16 6.92 -8.84
C GLU A 15 7.01 7.41 -7.39
N PRO A 16 8.06 7.99 -6.79
CA PRO A 16 7.97 8.59 -5.46
C PRO A 16 6.82 9.59 -5.39
N LEU A 17 5.97 9.44 -4.37
CA LEU A 17 4.83 10.32 -4.17
C LEU A 17 5.27 11.79 -4.04
N CYS A 18 4.59 12.68 -4.74
CA CYS A 18 4.83 14.11 -4.67
C CYS A 18 3.52 14.90 -4.52
N ILE A 19 3.63 16.19 -4.19
CA ILE A 19 2.46 17.05 -4.02
C ILE A 19 1.62 17.21 -5.31
N GLY A 20 2.26 17.08 -6.47
CA GLY A 20 1.59 17.16 -7.78
C GLY A 20 0.61 16.02 -8.04
N ASP A 21 0.72 14.91 -7.31
CA ASP A 21 -0.16 13.74 -7.47
C ASP A 21 -1.55 13.96 -6.81
N ALA A 22 -1.70 15.01 -6.00
CA ALA A 22 -2.90 15.22 -5.17
C ALA A 22 -4.20 15.22 -5.99
N GLN A 23 -4.23 15.88 -7.16
CA GLN A 23 -5.43 15.92 -8.00
C GLN A 23 -5.79 14.53 -8.54
N ALA A 24 -4.82 13.80 -9.10
CA ALA A 24 -5.06 12.48 -9.65
C ALA A 24 -5.51 11.47 -8.56
N ILE A 25 -4.96 11.60 -7.35
CA ILE A 25 -5.39 10.80 -6.20
C ILE A 25 -6.82 11.18 -5.78
N GLN A 26 -7.15 12.47 -5.72
CA GLN A 26 -8.49 12.96 -5.37
C GLN A 26 -9.56 12.40 -6.32
N GLU A 27 -9.24 12.25 -7.60
CA GLU A 27 -10.16 11.72 -8.61
C GLU A 27 -10.33 10.19 -8.51
N ARG A 28 -9.31 9.46 -8.03
CA ARG A 28 -9.24 7.98 -8.15
C ARG A 28 -9.38 7.21 -6.86
N PHE A 29 -9.08 7.83 -5.73
CA PHE A 29 -9.17 7.21 -4.42
C PHE A 29 -10.61 7.04 -3.89
N PRO A 30 -11.54 8.01 -4.03
CA PRO A 30 -12.78 8.03 -3.27
C PRO A 30 -13.90 7.16 -3.88
N HIS A 31 -13.58 5.90 -4.16
CA HIS A 31 -14.58 4.89 -4.54
C HIS A 31 -14.87 3.98 -3.36
N TRP A 32 -16.13 3.60 -3.19
CA TRP A 32 -16.53 2.73 -2.08
C TRP A 32 -15.81 1.38 -2.10
N GLU A 33 -15.60 0.81 -3.29
CA GLU A 33 -14.84 -0.43 -3.46
C GLU A 33 -13.38 -0.32 -3.00
N VAL A 34 -12.82 0.89 -3.02
CA VAL A 34 -11.45 1.17 -2.56
C VAL A 34 -11.42 1.35 -1.04
N VAL A 35 -12.30 2.20 -0.50
CA VAL A 35 -12.15 2.66 0.89
C VAL A 35 -12.78 1.75 1.94
N ARG A 36 -13.80 0.94 1.60
CA ARG A 36 -14.64 0.20 2.57
C ARG A 36 -13.85 -0.65 3.58
N TYR A 37 -12.69 -1.17 3.17
CA TYR A 37 -11.83 -2.01 4.01
C TYR A 37 -10.51 -1.34 4.43
N LEU A 38 -10.41 -0.03 4.24
CA LEU A 38 -9.32 0.75 4.82
C LEU A 38 -9.60 1.06 6.29
N ASN A 39 -8.56 1.51 6.99
CA ASN A 39 -8.64 1.91 8.39
C ASN A 39 -9.76 2.97 8.58
N ALA A 40 -10.51 2.88 9.68
CA ALA A 40 -11.59 3.81 10.00
C ALA A 40 -11.16 5.29 10.12
N CYS A 41 -9.85 5.58 10.22
CA CYS A 41 -9.35 6.95 10.14
C CYS A 41 -9.47 7.58 8.75
N VAL A 42 -9.66 6.78 7.69
CA VAL A 42 -9.94 7.29 6.35
C VAL A 42 -11.35 7.90 6.35
N PRO A 43 -11.50 9.20 6.03
CA PRO A 43 -12.80 9.86 6.08
C PRO A 43 -13.71 9.32 4.98
N TRP A 44 -14.99 9.10 5.33
CA TRP A 44 -16.04 8.75 4.37
C TRP A 44 -17.37 9.41 4.74
N PRO A 45 -18.01 10.21 3.86
CA PRO A 45 -17.57 10.59 2.49
C PRO A 45 -16.20 11.26 2.45
N TYR A 46 -15.46 11.05 1.36
CA TYR A 46 -14.11 11.58 1.22
C TYR A 46 -14.18 13.10 0.94
N PRO A 47 -13.45 13.96 1.68
CA PRO A 47 -13.48 15.40 1.47
C PRO A 47 -12.92 15.82 0.11
N ASP A 48 -13.39 16.96 -0.41
CA ASP A 48 -12.94 17.52 -1.70
C ASP A 48 -11.43 17.83 -1.72
N ASN A 49 -10.84 18.13 -0.57
CA ASN A 49 -9.40 18.35 -0.38
C ASN A 49 -8.70 17.17 0.31
N GLY A 50 -9.35 16.02 0.46
CA GLY A 50 -8.86 14.90 1.27
C GLY A 50 -7.47 14.41 0.83
N ALA A 51 -7.23 14.32 -0.48
CA ALA A 51 -5.94 13.87 -1.01
C ALA A 51 -4.83 14.88 -0.74
N LEU A 52 -5.12 16.17 -0.97
CA LEU A 52 -4.16 17.25 -0.74
C LEU A 52 -3.75 17.31 0.73
N SER A 53 -4.73 17.31 1.65
CA SER A 53 -4.45 17.32 3.10
C SER A 53 -3.69 16.08 3.53
N TYR A 54 -4.06 14.88 3.03
CA TYR A 54 -3.33 13.65 3.35
C TYR A 54 -1.85 13.72 2.92
N LEU A 55 -1.57 14.23 1.72
CA LEU A 55 -0.20 14.40 1.23
C LEU A 55 0.58 15.42 2.07
N GLN A 56 -0.01 16.59 2.33
CA GLN A 56 0.65 17.69 3.04
C GLN A 56 0.89 17.40 4.52
N ASP A 57 -0.11 16.85 5.21
CA ASP A 57 -0.12 16.75 6.66
C ASP A 57 0.41 15.40 7.17
N HIS A 58 0.41 14.36 6.32
CA HIS A 58 0.78 13.01 6.72
C HIS A 58 1.88 12.39 5.84
N ALA A 59 1.62 12.13 4.57
CA ALA A 59 2.50 11.28 3.76
C ALA A 59 3.87 11.95 3.48
N LEU A 60 3.89 13.20 3.00
CA LEU A 60 5.15 13.89 2.69
C LEU A 60 5.99 14.20 3.94
N PRO A 61 5.42 14.65 5.07
CA PRO A 61 6.17 14.75 6.32
C PRO A 61 6.77 13.42 6.79
N ALA A 62 6.01 12.31 6.72
CA ALA A 62 6.50 10.99 7.12
C ALA A 62 7.64 10.48 6.21
N MET A 63 7.56 10.74 4.91
CA MET A 63 8.65 10.49 3.95
C MET A 63 9.88 11.34 4.25
N ALA A 64 9.69 12.63 4.54
CA ALA A 64 10.79 13.53 4.90
C ALA A 64 11.52 13.08 6.17
N LEU A 65 10.80 12.47 7.11
CA LEU A 65 11.34 11.88 8.34
C LEU A 65 11.94 10.47 8.16
N GLY A 66 11.85 9.88 6.96
CA GLY A 66 12.33 8.52 6.70
C GLY A 66 11.56 7.43 7.47
N LYS A 67 10.30 7.70 7.85
CA LYS A 67 9.43 6.75 8.56
C LYS A 67 8.49 6.01 7.61
N GLU A 68 8.22 6.59 6.45
CA GLU A 68 7.36 6.00 5.44
C GLU A 68 7.95 6.20 4.05
N TRP A 69 7.60 5.32 3.12
CA TRP A 69 8.00 5.40 1.71
C TRP A 69 6.75 5.19 0.88
N HIS A 70 6.39 6.18 0.07
CA HIS A 70 5.17 6.15 -0.73
C HIS A 70 5.49 6.25 -2.21
N TRP A 71 4.79 5.45 -3.00
CA TRP A 71 4.84 5.49 -4.45
C TRP A 71 3.44 5.61 -5.04
N THR A 72 3.31 6.45 -6.07
CA THR A 72 2.20 6.33 -7.01
C THR A 72 2.44 5.14 -7.93
N ILE A 73 1.38 4.47 -8.34
CA ILE A 73 1.43 3.36 -9.29
C ILE A 73 0.93 3.88 -10.64
N ARG A 74 1.72 3.71 -11.68
CA ARG A 74 1.43 4.14 -13.06
C ARG A 74 1.64 2.98 -14.02
N LEU A 75 0.90 2.93 -15.12
CA LEU A 75 1.21 1.99 -16.21
C LEU A 75 2.41 2.51 -16.99
N ILE A 76 3.32 1.64 -17.42
CA ILE A 76 4.45 2.05 -18.28
C ILE A 76 3.95 2.67 -19.60
N THR A 77 2.81 2.20 -20.10
CA THR A 77 2.18 2.71 -21.33
C THR A 77 1.55 4.10 -21.15
N GLU A 78 1.23 4.47 -19.91
CA GLU A 78 0.55 5.71 -19.55
C GLU A 78 1.20 6.28 -18.28
N PRO A 79 2.47 6.74 -18.35
CA PRO A 79 3.26 7.07 -17.16
C PRO A 79 2.73 8.30 -16.42
N GLU A 80 1.96 9.17 -17.08
CA GLU A 80 1.32 10.32 -16.44
C GLU A 80 0.11 9.93 -15.58
N ASP A 81 -0.38 8.68 -15.71
CA ASP A 81 -1.62 8.23 -15.12
C ASP A 81 -1.44 7.48 -13.79
N VAL A 82 -1.67 8.17 -12.66
CA VAL A 82 -1.64 7.57 -11.30
C VAL A 82 -2.81 6.63 -11.07
N ILE A 83 -2.71 5.33 -11.29
CA ILE A 83 -3.81 4.38 -11.12
C ILE A 83 -4.03 3.88 -9.68
N GLY A 84 -3.10 4.22 -8.77
CA GLY A 84 -3.16 3.85 -7.36
C GLY A 84 -1.94 4.31 -6.57
N CYS A 85 -1.84 3.86 -5.31
CA CYS A 85 -0.65 4.08 -4.48
C CYS A 85 -0.29 2.83 -3.69
N ILE A 86 0.98 2.71 -3.33
CA ILE A 86 1.51 1.72 -2.41
C ILE A 86 2.51 2.40 -1.48
N SER A 87 2.49 2.03 -0.21
CA SER A 87 3.34 2.61 0.80
C SER A 87 3.94 1.55 1.71
N LEU A 88 5.11 1.86 2.26
CA LEU A 88 5.74 1.15 3.38
C LEU A 88 5.77 2.07 4.59
N MET A 89 5.49 1.53 5.78
CA MET A 89 5.50 2.28 7.03
C MET A 89 6.34 1.56 8.09
N ASP A 90 7.23 2.29 8.76
CA ASP A 90 8.02 1.79 9.88
C ASP A 90 7.20 1.86 11.19
N GLN A 91 6.07 1.15 11.20
CA GLN A 91 5.12 1.07 12.30
C GLN A 91 4.99 -0.39 12.78
N ASP A 92 4.71 -0.60 14.06
CA ASP A 92 4.39 -1.93 14.55
C ASP A 92 3.12 -2.50 13.88
N ASN A 93 3.22 -3.74 13.39
CA ASN A 93 2.14 -4.54 12.79
C ASN A 93 1.43 -3.96 11.55
N ASN A 94 1.89 -2.83 10.99
CA ASN A 94 1.29 -2.19 9.82
C ASN A 94 2.35 -1.59 8.91
N ASN A 95 2.99 -2.45 8.12
CA ASN A 95 4.17 -2.08 7.35
C ASN A 95 3.92 -1.79 5.89
N ARG A 96 2.75 -2.10 5.35
CA ARG A 96 2.44 -1.86 3.93
C ARG A 96 0.96 -1.58 3.74
N GLY A 97 0.65 -0.45 3.10
CA GLY A 97 -0.68 -0.06 2.65
C GLY A 97 -0.72 0.07 1.14
N PHE A 98 -1.87 -0.17 0.52
CA PHE A 98 -2.03 0.07 -0.90
C PHE A 98 -3.49 0.24 -1.30
N TRP A 99 -3.69 0.83 -2.48
CA TRP A 99 -4.97 0.85 -3.18
C TRP A 99 -4.75 0.95 -4.70
N LEU A 100 -5.74 0.50 -5.47
CA LEU A 100 -5.85 0.71 -6.92
C LEU A 100 -7.26 1.18 -7.21
N SER A 101 -7.39 2.13 -8.14
CA SER A 101 -8.70 2.54 -8.64
C SER A 101 -9.41 1.33 -9.30
N PRO A 102 -10.76 1.22 -9.19
CA PRO A 102 -11.51 0.03 -9.59
C PRO A 102 -11.19 -0.55 -10.99
N PRO A 103 -10.99 0.27 -12.06
CA PRO A 103 -10.72 -0.26 -13.40
C PRO A 103 -9.45 -1.13 -13.49
N TRP A 104 -8.49 -0.95 -12.57
CA TRP A 104 -7.20 -1.65 -12.58
C TRP A 104 -7.10 -2.80 -11.57
N GLN A 105 -8.18 -3.07 -10.83
CA GLN A 105 -8.22 -4.18 -9.89
C GLN A 105 -8.39 -5.53 -10.60
N GLY A 106 -7.99 -6.63 -9.95
CA GLY A 106 -8.17 -7.99 -10.49
C GLY A 106 -7.18 -8.40 -11.60
N GLN A 107 -6.35 -7.49 -12.09
CA GLN A 107 -5.43 -7.73 -13.21
C GLN A 107 -4.00 -8.17 -12.80
N GLY A 108 -3.79 -8.44 -11.51
CA GLY A 108 -2.50 -8.81 -10.93
C GLY A 108 -1.52 -7.65 -10.71
N LEU A 109 -1.88 -6.42 -11.07
CA LEU A 109 -1.00 -5.24 -10.97
C LEU A 109 -0.50 -4.98 -9.54
N MET A 110 -1.38 -5.05 -8.54
CA MET A 110 -0.95 -4.87 -7.14
C MET A 110 0.03 -5.94 -6.68
N GLY A 111 -0.08 -7.17 -7.20
CA GLY A 111 0.88 -8.24 -6.89
C GLY A 111 2.28 -7.89 -7.39
N GLU A 112 2.40 -7.35 -8.61
CA GLU A 112 3.68 -6.88 -9.15
C GLU A 112 4.25 -5.70 -8.34
N ALA A 113 3.40 -4.73 -7.99
CA ALA A 113 3.81 -3.59 -7.16
C ALA A 113 4.34 -4.05 -5.79
N CYS A 114 3.61 -4.96 -5.12
CA CYS A 114 4.05 -5.56 -3.88
C CYS A 114 5.39 -6.30 -4.02
N GLU A 115 5.65 -6.98 -5.15
CA GLU A 115 6.91 -7.72 -5.31
C GLU A 115 8.14 -6.81 -5.23
N VAL A 116 8.13 -5.68 -5.94
CA VAL A 116 9.26 -4.74 -5.96
C VAL A 116 9.35 -3.94 -4.66
N VAL A 117 8.22 -3.64 -4.03
CA VAL A 117 8.17 -2.93 -2.74
C VAL A 117 8.64 -3.83 -1.58
N ASP A 118 8.27 -5.11 -1.58
CA ASP A 118 8.73 -6.09 -0.57
C ASP A 118 10.24 -6.32 -0.70
N ARG A 119 10.75 -6.36 -1.94
CA ARG A 119 12.20 -6.37 -2.19
C ARG A 119 12.86 -5.12 -1.62
N TYR A 120 12.28 -3.95 -1.82
CA TYR A 120 12.81 -2.72 -1.23
C TYR A 120 12.86 -2.80 0.31
N TRP A 121 11.78 -3.28 0.96
CA TRP A 121 11.71 -3.46 2.40
C TRP A 121 12.78 -4.42 2.96
N PHE A 122 12.89 -5.62 2.40
CA PHE A 122 13.79 -6.65 2.92
C PHE A 122 15.24 -6.46 2.49
N HIS A 123 15.49 -6.05 1.25
CA HIS A 123 16.84 -5.94 0.71
C HIS A 123 17.46 -4.56 0.98
N THR A 124 16.71 -3.48 0.73
CA THR A 124 17.24 -2.11 0.78
C THR A 124 17.11 -1.51 2.17
N LEU A 125 15.93 -1.57 2.78
CA LEU A 125 15.71 -1.09 4.15
C LEU A 125 16.20 -2.07 5.22
N GLN A 126 16.53 -3.30 4.81
CA GLN A 126 17.06 -4.35 5.66
C GLN A 126 16.20 -4.67 6.88
N ARG A 127 14.88 -4.50 6.77
CA ARG A 127 13.94 -4.81 7.86
C ARG A 127 13.76 -6.31 7.99
N ASP A 128 13.68 -6.82 9.22
CA ASP A 128 13.64 -8.26 9.48
C ASP A 128 12.27 -8.90 9.29
N CYS A 129 11.20 -8.10 9.37
CA CYS A 129 9.82 -8.57 9.33
C CYS A 129 8.93 -7.53 8.65
N MET A 130 7.93 -8.02 7.90
CA MET A 130 6.83 -7.22 7.38
C MET A 130 5.51 -7.80 7.88
N ARG A 131 4.69 -6.97 8.51
CA ARG A 131 3.33 -7.29 8.93
C ARG A 131 2.32 -6.40 8.25
N VAL A 132 1.24 -7.00 7.75
CA VAL A 132 0.21 -6.28 7.00
C VAL A 132 -1.19 -6.64 7.52
N PRO A 133 -1.91 -5.69 8.14
CA PRO A 133 -3.25 -5.90 8.63
C PRO A 133 -4.25 -5.83 7.48
N LYS A 134 -5.38 -6.52 7.61
CA LYS A 134 -6.50 -6.41 6.67
C LYS A 134 -7.79 -6.91 7.30
N ALA A 135 -8.91 -6.32 6.89
CA ALA A 135 -10.22 -6.88 7.19
C ALA A 135 -10.33 -8.30 6.59
N ALA A 136 -10.77 -9.27 7.38
CA ALA A 136 -11.02 -10.65 6.95
C ALA A 136 -11.91 -10.76 5.68
N PRO A 137 -12.97 -9.94 5.49
CA PRO A 137 -13.75 -9.99 4.24
C PRO A 137 -13.05 -9.34 3.04
N ASN A 138 -11.89 -8.68 3.20
CA ASN A 138 -11.09 -8.17 2.09
C ASN A 138 -10.30 -9.30 1.42
N GLU A 139 -10.99 -10.15 0.65
CA GLU A 139 -10.39 -11.30 0.00
C GLU A 139 -9.29 -10.94 -1.00
N ALA A 140 -9.41 -9.80 -1.69
CA ALA A 140 -8.41 -9.36 -2.65
C ALA A 140 -7.06 -9.11 -1.97
N SER A 141 -7.04 -8.39 -0.85
CA SER A 141 -5.84 -8.17 -0.05
C SER A 141 -5.31 -9.45 0.60
N ARG A 142 -6.19 -10.36 1.02
CA ARG A 142 -5.80 -11.69 1.53
C ARG A 142 -5.07 -12.51 0.47
N ARG A 143 -5.59 -12.56 -0.76
CA ARG A 143 -4.97 -13.27 -1.89
C ARG A 143 -3.58 -12.74 -2.22
N VAL A 144 -3.35 -11.43 -2.10
CA VAL A 144 -2.01 -10.85 -2.30
C VAL A 144 -1.01 -11.43 -1.29
N SER A 145 -1.35 -11.45 0.00
CA SER A 145 -0.46 -12.02 1.03
C SER A 145 -0.27 -13.53 0.91
N GLN A 146 -1.33 -14.27 0.57
CA GLN A 146 -1.21 -15.71 0.34
C GLN A 146 -0.24 -16.01 -0.81
N ARG A 147 -0.35 -15.28 -1.92
CA ARG A 147 0.52 -15.44 -3.09
C ARG A 147 1.96 -15.01 -2.82
N SER A 148 2.16 -14.01 -1.98
CA SER A 148 3.50 -13.59 -1.55
C SER A 148 4.09 -14.53 -0.48
N GLY A 149 3.38 -15.59 -0.06
CA GLY A 149 3.84 -16.55 0.94
C GLY A 149 3.82 -16.05 2.38
N MET A 150 3.04 -15.01 2.69
CA MET A 150 2.85 -14.55 4.06
C MET A 150 2.02 -15.54 4.88
N THR A 151 2.29 -15.60 6.17
CA THR A 151 1.56 -16.43 7.14
C THR A 151 0.62 -15.58 7.99
N LEU A 152 -0.59 -16.06 8.25
CA LEU A 152 -1.51 -15.43 9.19
C LEU A 152 -1.04 -15.70 10.62
N ILE A 153 -0.73 -14.66 11.39
CA ILE A 153 -0.18 -14.80 12.75
C ILE A 153 -1.15 -14.37 13.87
N SER A 154 -2.14 -13.54 13.57
CA SER A 154 -3.07 -13.04 14.57
C SER A 154 -4.41 -12.63 13.98
N ARG A 155 -5.45 -12.68 14.82
CA ARG A 155 -6.79 -12.16 14.56
C ARG A 155 -7.27 -11.32 15.74
N SER A 156 -7.80 -10.15 15.46
CA SER A 156 -8.42 -9.25 16.45
C SER A 156 -9.65 -8.57 15.84
N GLN A 157 -10.48 -7.90 16.64
CA GLN A 157 -11.49 -6.98 16.10
C GLN A 157 -10.87 -5.60 15.87
N ALA A 158 -11.25 -4.92 14.78
CA ALA A 158 -10.87 -3.55 14.51
C ALA A 158 -11.94 -2.83 13.70
N GLU A 159 -11.92 -1.50 13.76
CA GLU A 159 -12.79 -0.64 12.98
C GLU A 159 -12.19 -0.33 11.60
N PHE A 160 -13.02 -0.47 10.58
CA PHE A 160 -12.74 -0.10 9.20
C PHE A 160 -13.80 0.91 8.74
N VAL A 161 -13.59 1.53 7.57
CA VAL A 161 -14.55 2.50 7.02
C VAL A 161 -15.97 1.94 6.94
N SER A 162 -16.14 0.67 6.54
CA SER A 162 -17.45 0.03 6.45
C SER A 162 -17.91 -0.69 7.74
N GLY A 163 -17.29 -0.38 8.88
CA GLY A 163 -17.65 -0.91 10.19
C GLY A 163 -16.64 -1.91 10.78
N SER A 164 -17.06 -2.57 11.85
CA SER A 164 -16.23 -3.49 12.62
C SER A 164 -16.07 -4.84 11.92
N PHE A 165 -14.83 -5.30 11.79
CA PHE A 165 -14.51 -6.63 11.26
C PHE A 165 -13.38 -7.28 12.03
N THR A 166 -13.28 -8.61 11.88
CA THR A 166 -12.04 -9.32 12.20
C THR A 166 -10.91 -8.78 11.35
N ASN A 167 -9.92 -8.16 11.99
CA ASN A 167 -8.62 -7.83 11.43
C ASN A 167 -7.70 -9.06 11.47
N GLU A 168 -7.07 -9.37 10.35
CA GLU A 168 -6.08 -10.42 10.20
C GLU A 168 -4.70 -9.79 10.01
N ILE A 169 -3.72 -10.15 10.85
CA ILE A 169 -2.31 -9.72 10.67
C ILE A 169 -1.54 -10.84 9.95
N TRP A 170 -1.04 -10.51 8.76
CA TRP A 170 -0.23 -11.41 7.94
C TRP A 170 1.24 -11.01 8.00
N GLU A 171 2.14 -11.98 8.14
CA GLU A 171 3.56 -11.77 8.36
C GLU A 171 4.41 -12.41 7.27
N MET A 172 5.50 -11.73 6.89
CA MET A 172 6.64 -12.27 6.16
C MET A 172 7.91 -11.91 6.92
N THR A 173 8.77 -12.90 7.22
CA THR A 173 10.12 -12.63 7.73
C THR A 173 11.11 -12.50 6.58
N ARG A 174 12.19 -11.75 6.80
CA ARG A 174 13.26 -11.60 5.83
C ARG A 174 13.91 -12.94 5.47
N GLU A 175 14.12 -13.79 6.46
CA GLU A 175 14.67 -15.15 6.26
C GLU A 175 13.78 -15.96 5.32
N HIS A 176 12.47 -15.99 5.57
CA HIS A 176 11.52 -16.69 4.72
C HIS A 176 11.47 -16.09 3.31
N TRP A 177 11.48 -14.76 3.21
CA TRP A 177 11.51 -14.06 1.92
C TRP A 177 12.77 -14.36 1.10
N LEU A 178 13.94 -14.46 1.74
CA LEU A 178 15.20 -14.85 1.09
C LEU A 178 15.16 -16.31 0.64
N ALA A 179 14.61 -17.22 1.46
CA ALA A 179 14.51 -18.64 1.15
C ALA A 179 13.61 -18.94 -0.06
N GLN A 180 12.61 -18.10 -0.35
CA GLN A 180 11.77 -18.22 -1.54
C GLN A 180 12.48 -17.78 -2.84
N ARG A 181 13.62 -17.10 -2.73
CA ARG A 181 14.34 -16.48 -3.86
C ARG A 181 15.74 -17.03 -4.10
N GLY A 182 16.23 -17.92 -3.23
CA GLY A 182 17.46 -18.70 -3.42
C GLY A 182 17.19 -20.00 -4.17
#